data_AF-A0AAN8I488-F1
#
_entry.id   AF-A0AAN8I488-F1
#
_cell.length_a   1.000
_cell.length_b   1.000
_cell.length_c   1.000
_cell.angle_alpha   90.00
_cell.angle_beta   90.00
_cell.angle_gamma   90.00
#
_symmetry.space_group_name_H-M   'P 1'
#
loop_
_entity.id
_entity.type
_entity.pdbx_description
1 polymer ?
#
loop_
_entity_poly.entity_id
_entity_poly.type
_entity_poly.pdbx_seq_one_letter_code
_entity_poly.pdbx_strand_id
1 'polypeptide(L)'
;MATATLTERAARKHGTVQVAQGACLPAAEDHGHGILHSTGLSVRLASRSGDLTSPTAGFAPGSIQANLIVLPSKYAFDFRNLCARNPVPCPLLAESSAPGRFDSFKSYIPGVPDHELFLISEDGSPAIDIRTDIPRYNIYRSGKLVESGCTDIREHWDKDDSVAFLIGCSFSFETALAEAGLTPRHVERGMNATMYRTNIPLCPAGVFRNSTYVVSMRPYKEKDIEAVRNITRAFGMTHGEPIDWGWDAVDRLGIRDIDVVQWGDGPVTVDGKKFGKARAGAMLDGAGKDDDEEVPVFWGCGVTPQEAVMRAGDRIEGTVIGHMPGHMLLLDVRDEKTRKQT
;
A
#
# COMPACT_ATOMS: atom_id res chain seq x y z
N MET A 1 -59.92 57.50 10.90
CA MET A 1 -58.69 57.55 10.07
C MET A 1 -57.72 56.58 10.74
N ALA A 2 -57.69 55.32 10.31
CA ALA A 2 -56.79 54.80 9.26
C ALA A 2 -55.35 54.69 9.83
N THR A 3 -54.65 53.56 9.84
CA THR A 3 -54.80 52.30 9.08
C THR A 3 -53.88 51.24 9.70
N ALA A 4 -54.32 49.99 9.60
CA ALA A 4 -53.64 48.76 9.97
C ALA A 4 -52.70 48.25 8.86
N THR A 5 -51.80 47.33 9.22
CA THR A 5 -51.32 46.18 8.42
C THR A 5 -50.51 45.27 9.37
N LEU A 6 -51.01 44.11 9.84
CA LEU A 6 -51.08 42.79 9.15
C LEU A 6 -49.68 42.35 8.69
N THR A 7 -49.13 41.16 8.91
CA THR A 7 -49.47 39.82 9.44
C THR A 7 -48.10 39.08 9.40
N GLU A 8 -47.74 37.98 10.07
CA GLU A 8 -48.42 36.70 10.22
C GLU A 8 -47.54 35.82 11.13
N ARG A 9 -48.14 35.25 12.18
CA ARG A 9 -47.60 34.09 12.91
C ARG A 9 -48.24 32.85 12.28
N ALA A 10 -47.44 31.88 11.84
CA ALA A 10 -47.95 30.57 11.45
C ALA A 10 -47.22 29.43 12.17
N ALA A 11 -48.04 28.58 12.78
CA ALA A 11 -47.76 27.43 13.61
C ALA A 11 -46.83 26.38 12.97
N ARG A 12 -45.91 25.81 13.79
CA ARG A 12 -45.33 24.48 13.51
C ARG A 12 -46.39 23.43 13.88
N LYS A 13 -46.97 22.79 12.86
CA LYS A 13 -47.74 21.55 13.03
C LYS A 13 -46.79 20.36 12.95
N HIS A 14 -46.95 19.43 13.90
CA HIS A 14 -46.45 18.07 13.83
C HIS A 14 -47.05 17.36 12.60
N GLY A 15 -46.18 16.82 11.75
CA GLY A 15 -46.52 15.87 10.70
C GLY A 15 -45.49 14.75 10.71
N THR A 16 -45.89 13.59 11.21
CA THR A 16 -45.21 12.30 11.03
C THR A 16 -45.25 11.95 9.54
N VAL A 17 -44.08 11.74 8.93
CA VAL A 17 -43.98 11.12 7.59
C VAL A 17 -43.14 9.87 7.74
N GLN A 18 -43.79 8.72 7.53
CA GLN A 18 -43.17 7.43 7.29
C GLN A 18 -42.23 7.56 6.09
N VAL A 19 -40.95 7.17 6.25
CA VAL A 19 -40.04 7.01 5.12
C VAL A 19 -39.95 5.53 4.79
N ALA A 20 -40.40 5.22 3.58
CA ALA A 20 -40.43 3.91 2.97
C ALA A 20 -39.02 3.33 2.79
N GLN A 21 -38.95 2.00 2.86
CA GLN A 21 -37.85 1.18 2.36
C GLN A 21 -37.62 1.45 0.86
N GLY A 22 -36.36 1.40 0.44
CA GLY A 22 -35.98 1.24 -0.96
C GLY A 22 -35.48 2.53 -1.63
N ALA A 23 -34.23 2.89 -1.39
CA ALA A 23 -33.45 3.70 -2.32
C ALA A 23 -32.00 3.21 -2.28
N CYS A 24 -31.55 2.69 -3.42
CA CYS A 24 -30.13 2.51 -3.72
C CYS A 24 -29.44 3.85 -3.46
N LEU A 25 -28.36 3.86 -2.67
CA LEU A 25 -27.55 5.06 -2.49
C LEU A 25 -27.05 5.49 -3.87
N PRO A 26 -27.18 6.77 -4.26
CA PRO A 26 -26.50 7.25 -5.45
C PRO A 26 -25.00 7.04 -5.26
N ALA A 27 -24.30 6.73 -6.36
CA ALA A 27 -22.85 6.68 -6.40
C ALA A 27 -22.26 7.85 -5.61
N ALA A 28 -21.22 7.58 -4.83
CA ALA A 28 -20.53 8.53 -3.97
C ALA A 28 -20.46 9.91 -4.63
N GLU A 29 -21.02 10.91 -3.95
CA GLU A 29 -20.90 12.29 -4.39
C GLU A 29 -19.40 12.64 -4.46
N ASP A 30 -19.01 13.08 -5.65
CA ASP A 30 -17.69 13.53 -6.05
C ASP A 30 -17.23 14.67 -5.15
N HIS A 31 -16.44 14.33 -4.13
CA HIS A 31 -15.64 15.27 -3.38
C HIS A 31 -14.28 15.44 -4.08
N GLY A 32 -14.28 16.20 -5.17
CA GLY A 32 -13.11 16.87 -5.70
C GLY A 32 -12.17 16.05 -6.60
N HIS A 33 -12.67 15.34 -7.61
CA HIS A 33 -11.82 14.87 -8.72
C HIS A 33 -11.55 15.97 -9.75
N GLY A 34 -10.64 16.88 -9.42
CA GLY A 34 -9.99 17.76 -10.38
C GLY A 34 -8.61 17.22 -10.73
N ILE A 35 -8.47 16.59 -11.91
CA ILE A 35 -7.27 15.94 -12.48
C ILE A 35 -7.15 14.44 -12.15
N LEU A 36 -7.60 13.59 -13.07
CA LEU A 36 -7.26 12.17 -13.08
C LEU A 36 -5.78 12.02 -13.48
N HIS A 37 -4.89 11.75 -12.53
CA HIS A 37 -3.48 11.49 -12.84
C HIS A 37 -3.34 10.10 -13.49
N SER A 38 -3.17 10.07 -14.81
CA SER A 38 -3.21 8.86 -15.63
C SER A 38 -1.83 8.21 -15.86
N THR A 39 -0.74 8.91 -15.58
CA THR A 39 0.64 8.42 -15.80
C THR A 39 1.49 8.55 -14.53
N GLY A 40 2.52 7.70 -14.39
CA GLY A 40 3.47 7.78 -13.28
C GLY A 40 4.09 9.18 -13.16
N LEU A 41 4.56 9.73 -14.29
CA LEU A 41 5.07 11.10 -14.37
C LEU A 41 4.08 12.15 -13.83
N SER A 42 2.80 12.10 -14.23
CA SER A 42 1.81 13.08 -13.77
C SER A 42 1.59 13.05 -12.26
N VAL A 43 1.68 11.86 -11.65
CA VAL A 43 1.55 11.69 -10.19
C VAL A 43 2.78 12.22 -9.46
N ARG A 44 3.98 11.95 -9.98
CA ARG A 44 5.23 12.46 -9.42
C ARG A 44 5.27 13.98 -9.46
N LEU A 45 4.87 14.60 -10.57
CA LEU A 45 4.82 16.06 -10.71
C LEU A 45 3.81 16.70 -9.75
N ALA A 46 2.62 16.10 -9.59
CA ALA A 46 1.63 16.58 -8.63
C ALA A 46 2.08 16.43 -7.17
N SER A 47 2.84 15.37 -6.87
CA SER A 47 3.46 15.20 -5.55
C SER A 47 4.52 16.28 -5.31
N ARG A 48 5.36 16.53 -6.33
CA ARG A 48 6.44 17.52 -6.31
C ARG A 48 5.95 18.95 -6.10
N SER A 49 4.82 19.32 -6.70
CA SER A 49 4.21 20.64 -6.49
C SER A 49 3.48 20.76 -5.14
N GLY A 50 3.21 19.63 -4.48
CA GLY A 50 2.40 19.56 -3.26
C GLY A 50 0.89 19.51 -3.52
N ASP A 51 0.45 19.41 -4.77
CA ASP A 51 -0.96 19.32 -5.14
C ASP A 51 -1.56 17.95 -4.79
N LEU A 52 -0.76 16.88 -4.90
CA LEU A 52 -1.18 15.55 -4.51
C LEU A 52 -0.67 15.22 -3.10
N THR A 53 -1.61 15.03 -2.19
CA THR A 53 -1.32 14.71 -0.78
C THR A 53 -2.09 13.49 -0.26
N SER A 54 -2.98 12.93 -1.07
CA SER A 54 -3.79 11.75 -0.76
C SER A 54 -3.05 10.44 -1.03
N PRO A 55 -3.58 9.30 -0.56
CA PRO A 55 -3.07 7.99 -0.91
C PRO A 55 -3.00 7.75 -2.42
N THR A 56 -2.02 6.96 -2.88
CA THR A 56 -1.75 6.74 -4.30
C THR A 56 -2.52 5.59 -4.95
N ALA A 57 -3.41 4.94 -4.19
CA ALA A 57 -4.26 3.88 -4.70
C ALA A 57 -5.13 4.39 -5.86
N GLY A 58 -5.15 3.66 -6.98
CA GLY A 58 -5.96 4.00 -8.15
C GLY A 58 -5.34 5.04 -9.11
N PHE A 59 -4.26 5.74 -8.75
CA PHE A 59 -3.57 6.61 -9.70
C PHE A 59 -2.66 5.85 -10.66
N ALA A 60 -2.49 6.41 -11.86
CA ALA A 60 -1.79 5.84 -13.01
C ALA A 60 -1.99 4.32 -13.22
N PRO A 61 -3.24 3.87 -13.49
CA PRO A 61 -3.59 2.45 -13.58
C PRO A 61 -2.64 1.64 -14.46
N GLY A 62 -2.16 0.50 -13.94
CA GLY A 62 -1.20 -0.40 -14.59
C GLY A 62 0.27 0.08 -14.56
N SER A 63 0.57 1.19 -13.90
CA SER A 63 1.95 1.57 -13.59
C SER A 63 2.41 0.88 -12.30
N ILE A 64 3.69 0.53 -12.22
CA ILE A 64 4.24 -0.05 -10.99
C ILE A 64 4.31 1.02 -9.90
N GLN A 65 3.77 0.69 -8.73
CA GLN A 65 3.97 1.48 -7.51
C GLN A 65 5.10 0.87 -6.68
N ALA A 66 5.96 1.71 -6.13
CA ALA A 66 7.10 1.30 -5.33
C ALA A 66 7.07 1.93 -3.94
N ASN A 67 7.37 1.11 -2.95
CA ASN A 67 7.69 1.54 -1.59
C ASN A 67 9.11 2.14 -1.58
N LEU A 68 9.32 3.18 -0.76
CA LEU A 68 10.64 3.80 -0.56
C LEU A 68 11.24 3.43 0.81
N ILE A 69 12.55 3.14 0.81
CA ILE A 69 13.46 3.18 1.96
C ILE A 69 14.73 3.95 1.57
N VAL A 70 15.16 4.91 2.36
CA VAL A 70 16.44 5.62 2.22
C VAL A 70 17.29 5.39 3.45
N LEU A 71 18.53 4.96 3.26
CA LEU A 71 19.47 4.63 4.34
C LEU A 71 20.83 5.30 4.11
N PRO A 72 21.62 5.54 5.17
CA PRO A 72 23.04 5.85 5.06
C PRO A 72 23.80 4.79 4.26
N SER A 73 24.75 5.19 3.40
CA SER A 73 25.39 4.30 2.42
C SER A 73 26.11 3.12 3.07
N LYS A 74 26.62 3.29 4.30
CA LYS A 74 27.25 2.22 5.09
C LYS A 74 26.35 1.01 5.35
N TYR A 75 25.03 1.20 5.31
CA TYR A 75 24.04 0.11 5.48
C TYR A 75 23.46 -0.40 4.16
N ALA A 76 23.83 0.20 3.03
CA ALA A 76 23.28 -0.17 1.72
C ALA A 76 23.58 -1.62 1.34
N PHE A 77 24.80 -2.11 1.63
CA PHE A 77 25.17 -3.51 1.38
C PHE A 77 24.34 -4.49 2.20
N ASP A 78 24.14 -4.20 3.48
CA ASP A 78 23.31 -5.01 4.38
C ASP A 78 21.86 -5.07 3.89
N PHE A 79 21.33 -3.95 3.40
CA PHE A 79 19.96 -3.85 2.92
C PHE A 79 19.75 -4.61 1.60
N ARG A 80 20.69 -4.50 0.64
CA ARG A 80 20.66 -5.32 -0.58
C ARG A 80 20.65 -6.81 -0.24
N ASN A 81 21.48 -7.24 0.70
CA ASN A 81 21.52 -8.63 1.15
C ASN A 81 20.24 -9.04 1.88
N LEU A 82 19.62 -8.14 2.65
CA LEU A 82 18.32 -8.40 3.26
C LEU A 82 17.27 -8.68 2.17
N CYS A 83 17.20 -7.83 1.14
CA CYS A 83 16.28 -8.02 0.02
C CYS A 83 16.56 -9.31 -0.75
N ALA A 84 17.83 -9.58 -1.09
CA ALA A 84 18.21 -10.79 -1.82
C ALA A 84 17.90 -12.09 -1.05
N ARG A 85 18.02 -12.07 0.28
CA ARG A 85 17.70 -13.22 1.14
C ARG A 85 16.22 -13.35 1.46
N ASN A 86 15.43 -12.30 1.23
CA ASN A 86 13.99 -12.27 1.51
C ASN A 86 13.23 -11.67 0.30
N PRO A 87 13.32 -12.26 -0.90
CA PRO A 87 12.85 -11.63 -2.13
C PRO A 87 11.32 -11.50 -2.22
N VAL A 88 10.56 -12.33 -1.51
CA VAL A 88 9.09 -12.28 -1.48
C VAL A 88 8.57 -11.05 -0.72
N PRO A 89 8.98 -10.80 0.54
CA PRO A 89 8.53 -9.61 1.26
C PRO A 89 9.35 -8.34 0.94
N CYS A 90 10.55 -8.49 0.37
CA CYS A 90 11.45 -7.38 0.05
C CYS A 90 11.91 -7.42 -1.43
N PRO A 91 10.98 -7.40 -2.41
CA PRO A 91 11.35 -7.43 -3.83
C PRO A 91 12.01 -6.10 -4.22
N LEU A 92 13.32 -6.09 -4.40
CA LEU A 92 14.07 -4.90 -4.76
C LEU A 92 13.88 -4.60 -6.26
N LEU A 93 13.24 -3.46 -6.57
CA LEU A 93 12.98 -3.02 -7.93
C LEU A 93 14.11 -2.17 -8.50
N ALA A 94 14.64 -1.26 -7.69
CA ALA A 94 15.70 -0.34 -8.10
C ALA A 94 16.39 0.28 -6.88
N GLU A 95 17.53 0.91 -7.11
CA GLU A 95 18.21 1.73 -6.11
C GLU A 95 18.83 2.97 -6.73
N SER A 96 19.11 4.01 -5.94
CA SER A 96 19.85 5.18 -6.42
C SER A 96 21.19 4.76 -7.01
N SER A 97 21.58 5.35 -8.15
CA SER A 97 22.75 4.93 -8.93
C SER A 97 24.08 5.08 -8.19
N ALA A 98 24.15 5.98 -7.22
CA ALA A 98 25.25 6.14 -6.27
C ALA A 98 24.73 6.80 -4.96
N PRO A 99 25.49 6.73 -3.85
CA PRO A 99 25.21 7.53 -2.66
C PRO A 99 25.02 9.01 -3.00
N GLY A 100 24.05 9.64 -2.34
CA GLY A 100 23.69 11.04 -2.54
C GLY A 100 22.78 11.32 -3.75
N ARG A 101 22.64 10.39 -4.69
CA ARG A 101 21.84 10.59 -5.91
C ARG A 101 20.35 10.44 -5.62
N PHE A 102 19.61 11.53 -5.81
CA PHE A 102 18.16 11.61 -5.62
C PHE A 102 17.38 11.49 -6.95
N ASP A 103 18.07 11.55 -8.09
CA ASP A 103 17.52 11.79 -9.43
C ASP A 103 17.89 10.70 -10.45
N SER A 104 18.58 9.65 -10.03
CA SER A 104 19.09 8.60 -10.92
C SER A 104 19.07 7.26 -10.20
N PHE A 105 18.58 6.23 -10.90
CA PHE A 105 18.34 4.91 -10.33
C PHE A 105 18.84 3.80 -11.27
N LYS A 106 19.35 2.74 -10.66
CA LYS A 106 19.69 1.47 -11.31
C LYS A 106 18.53 0.50 -11.17
N SER A 107 18.03 0.00 -12.30
CA SER A 107 16.96 -0.99 -12.36
C SER A 107 17.46 -2.39 -12.00
N TYR A 108 16.67 -3.09 -11.20
CA TYR A 108 16.76 -4.53 -10.95
C TYR A 108 15.59 -5.30 -11.54
N ILE A 109 14.66 -4.62 -12.22
CA ILE A 109 13.54 -5.25 -12.91
C ILE A 109 14.07 -5.92 -14.20
N PRO A 110 13.91 -7.25 -14.37
CA PRO A 110 14.40 -7.94 -15.56
C PRO A 110 13.86 -7.32 -16.85
N GLY A 111 14.75 -7.03 -17.80
CA GLY A 111 14.38 -6.47 -19.10
C GLY A 111 13.99 -5.00 -19.11
N VAL A 112 14.06 -4.30 -17.97
CA VAL A 112 13.77 -2.87 -17.88
C VAL A 112 15.07 -2.10 -17.64
N PRO A 113 15.57 -1.33 -18.62
CA PRO A 113 16.77 -0.51 -18.45
C PRO A 113 16.48 0.73 -17.57
N ASP A 114 17.54 1.30 -16.98
CA ASP A 114 17.48 2.41 -16.02
C ASP A 114 16.64 3.61 -16.50
N HIS A 115 16.76 3.98 -17.78
CA HIS A 115 16.04 5.12 -18.37
C HIS A 115 14.54 4.88 -18.58
N GLU A 116 14.06 3.63 -18.47
CA GLU A 116 12.64 3.30 -18.53
C GLU A 116 11.96 3.35 -17.16
N LEU A 117 12.72 3.44 -16.06
CA LEU A 117 12.15 3.60 -14.71
C LEU A 117 11.36 4.91 -14.61
N PHE A 118 11.94 5.98 -15.16
CA PHE A 118 11.44 7.34 -15.12
C PHE A 118 11.66 8.00 -16.48
N LEU A 119 10.58 8.24 -17.21
CA LEU A 119 10.60 8.92 -18.49
C LEU A 119 10.88 10.41 -18.28
N ILE A 120 11.61 10.98 -19.24
CA ILE A 120 12.01 12.40 -19.24
C ILE A 120 10.75 13.26 -19.40
N SER A 121 10.63 14.30 -18.58
CA SER A 121 9.59 15.31 -18.72
C SER A 121 9.73 16.08 -20.03
N GLU A 122 8.62 16.39 -20.71
CA GLU A 122 8.63 17.14 -21.98
C GLU A 122 9.28 18.54 -21.85
N ASP A 123 9.24 19.12 -20.66
CA ASP A 123 9.80 20.44 -20.33
C ASP A 123 11.30 20.40 -19.99
N GLY A 124 11.94 19.22 -20.03
CA GLY A 124 13.35 19.03 -19.69
C GLY A 124 13.63 19.05 -18.18
N SER A 125 12.61 19.07 -17.31
CA SER A 125 12.79 18.89 -15.87
C SER A 125 13.29 17.48 -15.54
N PRO A 126 13.95 17.27 -14.38
CA PRO A 126 14.41 15.95 -13.98
C PRO A 126 13.27 14.93 -13.97
N ALA A 127 13.52 13.77 -14.60
CA ALA A 127 12.56 12.66 -14.71
C ALA A 127 12.05 12.17 -13.34
N ILE A 128 12.88 12.35 -12.30
CA ILE A 128 12.61 12.00 -10.91
C ILE A 128 13.40 12.93 -9.98
N ASP A 129 12.76 13.36 -8.89
CA ASP A 129 13.43 13.83 -7.66
C ASP A 129 12.79 13.10 -6.48
N ILE A 130 13.46 12.05 -5.98
CA ILE A 130 12.92 11.20 -4.93
C ILE A 130 12.66 11.93 -3.61
N ARG A 131 13.12 13.18 -3.48
CA ARG A 131 12.93 13.98 -2.27
C ARG A 131 11.57 14.67 -2.21
N THR A 132 10.85 14.71 -3.33
CA THR A 132 9.58 15.44 -3.49
C THR A 132 8.53 14.67 -4.30
N ASP A 133 8.91 13.61 -5.01
CA ASP A 133 8.04 12.93 -5.98
C ASP A 133 7.12 11.84 -5.37
N ILE A 134 7.07 11.74 -4.04
CA ILE A 134 6.12 10.93 -3.27
C ILE A 134 5.25 11.87 -2.42
N PRO A 135 3.92 11.65 -2.32
CA PRO A 135 3.04 12.58 -1.61
C PRO A 135 3.36 12.77 -0.12
N ARG A 136 3.82 11.71 0.56
CA ARG A 136 4.05 11.70 2.01
C ARG A 136 5.22 10.77 2.40
N TYR A 137 6.10 11.26 3.27
CA TYR A 137 7.24 10.54 3.83
C TYR A 137 7.19 10.46 5.36
N ASN A 138 7.86 9.45 5.90
CA ASN A 138 8.11 9.26 7.32
C ASN A 138 9.62 9.25 7.58
N ILE A 139 10.05 9.94 8.62
CA ILE A 139 11.45 10.07 9.03
C ILE A 139 11.67 9.29 10.31
N TYR A 140 12.74 8.50 10.33
CA TYR A 140 13.11 7.65 11.45
C TYR A 140 14.54 7.92 11.90
N ARG A 141 14.77 7.84 13.21
CA ARG A 141 16.11 7.85 13.83
C ARG A 141 16.16 6.77 14.90
N SER A 142 17.22 5.96 14.94
CA SER A 142 17.33 4.84 15.88
C SER A 142 16.09 3.92 15.86
N GLY A 143 15.52 3.68 14.67
CA GLY A 143 14.31 2.87 14.47
C GLY A 143 13.00 3.47 15.03
N LYS A 144 13.01 4.71 15.51
CA LYS A 144 11.83 5.43 16.01
C LYS A 144 11.37 6.45 14.98
N LEU A 145 10.05 6.53 14.76
CA LEU A 145 9.43 7.57 13.95
C LEU A 145 9.61 8.92 14.67
N VAL A 146 10.30 9.87 14.03
CA VAL A 146 10.55 11.21 14.57
C VAL A 146 9.72 12.28 13.85
N GLU A 147 9.33 12.03 12.60
CA GLU A 147 8.50 12.92 11.81
C GLU A 147 7.64 12.11 10.85
N SER A 148 6.39 12.51 10.63
CA SER A 148 5.41 11.75 9.85
C SER A 148 4.66 12.66 8.89
N GLY A 149 4.41 12.17 7.69
CA GLY A 149 3.60 12.87 6.71
C GLY A 149 4.28 14.09 6.07
N CYS A 150 5.62 14.09 5.99
CA CYS A 150 6.38 15.15 5.31
C CYS A 150 6.06 15.13 3.81
N THR A 151 5.96 16.28 3.16
CA THR A 151 5.84 16.36 1.68
C THR A 151 7.20 16.43 0.99
N ASP A 152 8.24 16.72 1.75
CA ASP A 152 9.56 17.09 1.26
C ASP A 152 10.60 16.55 2.23
N ILE A 153 11.65 15.91 1.71
CA ILE A 153 12.74 15.35 2.51
C ILE A 153 14.11 15.93 2.15
N ARG A 154 14.17 17.05 1.44
CA ARG A 154 15.44 17.71 1.04
C ARG A 154 16.31 18.06 2.24
N GLU A 155 15.73 18.47 3.35
CA GLU A 155 16.46 18.78 4.60
C GLU A 155 16.96 17.51 5.32
N HIS A 156 16.34 16.36 5.06
CA HIS A 156 16.74 15.07 5.62
C HIS A 156 17.69 14.29 4.72
N TRP A 157 17.83 14.71 3.46
CA TRP A 157 18.64 14.04 2.45
C TRP A 157 20.12 14.41 2.60
N ASP A 158 20.94 13.42 2.95
CA ASP A 158 22.38 13.55 2.89
C ASP A 158 22.85 13.43 1.43
N LYS A 159 23.37 14.54 0.89
CA LYS A 159 23.84 14.67 -0.50
C LYS A 159 25.05 13.81 -0.85
N ASP A 160 25.77 13.28 0.13
CA ASP A 160 26.98 12.49 -0.05
C ASP A 160 26.78 11.03 0.41
N ASP A 161 25.78 10.77 1.27
CA ASP A 161 25.63 9.47 1.93
C ASP A 161 24.27 8.76 1.71
N SER A 162 23.21 9.45 1.30
CA SER A 162 21.88 8.82 1.21
C SER A 162 21.77 7.84 0.05
N VAL A 163 21.27 6.63 0.31
CA VAL A 163 20.98 5.62 -0.71
C VAL A 163 19.49 5.28 -0.67
N ALA A 164 18.78 5.50 -1.77
CA ALA A 164 17.36 5.19 -1.91
C ALA A 164 17.17 3.79 -2.52
N PHE A 165 16.22 3.04 -1.99
CA PHE A 165 15.79 1.72 -2.45
C PHE A 165 14.30 1.73 -2.76
N LEU A 166 13.97 1.26 -3.96
CA LEU A 166 12.59 1.11 -4.44
C LEU A 166 12.21 -0.36 -4.33
N ILE A 167 11.12 -0.63 -3.62
CA ILE A 167 10.69 -1.99 -3.26
C ILE A 167 9.30 -2.23 -3.82
N GLY A 168 9.08 -3.40 -4.41
CA GLY A 168 7.81 -3.76 -5.03
C GLY A 168 6.62 -3.65 -4.08
N CYS A 169 5.45 -3.39 -4.64
CA CYS A 169 4.19 -3.21 -3.93
C CYS A 169 3.12 -4.12 -4.53
N SER A 170 2.18 -4.59 -3.70
CA SER A 170 1.09 -5.48 -4.11
C SER A 170 0.07 -4.85 -5.05
N PHE A 171 0.03 -3.52 -5.18
CA PHE A 171 -1.00 -2.83 -5.97
C PHE A 171 -1.00 -3.26 -7.45
N SER A 172 0.15 -3.70 -7.98
CA SER A 172 0.25 -4.16 -9.37
C SER A 172 -0.62 -5.38 -9.68
N PHE A 173 -0.80 -6.33 -8.75
CA PHE A 173 -1.66 -7.48 -9.01
C PHE A 173 -3.14 -7.23 -8.69
N GLU A 174 -3.46 -6.15 -7.96
CA GLU A 174 -4.84 -5.83 -7.60
C GLU A 174 -5.65 -5.40 -8.83
N THR A 175 -5.03 -4.72 -9.78
CA THR A 175 -5.65 -4.41 -11.08
C THR A 175 -6.00 -5.70 -11.83
N ALA A 176 -5.07 -6.66 -11.92
CA ALA A 176 -5.31 -7.93 -12.60
C ALA A 176 -6.38 -8.78 -11.90
N LEU A 177 -6.45 -8.74 -10.56
CA LEU A 177 -7.53 -9.38 -9.81
C LEU A 177 -8.88 -8.70 -10.07
N ALA A 178 -8.93 -7.37 -10.12
CA ALA A 178 -10.15 -6.64 -10.41
C ALA A 178 -10.68 -6.93 -11.82
N GLU A 179 -9.80 -7.00 -12.83
CA GLU A 179 -10.15 -7.39 -14.21
C GLU A 179 -10.74 -8.80 -14.29
N ALA A 180 -10.33 -9.70 -13.39
CA ALA A 180 -10.85 -11.06 -13.28
C ALA A 180 -12.12 -11.17 -12.42
N GLY A 181 -12.66 -10.06 -11.91
CA GLY A 181 -13.83 -10.05 -11.02
C GLY A 181 -13.51 -10.46 -9.57
N LEU A 182 -12.23 -10.45 -9.19
CA LEU A 182 -11.71 -10.82 -7.87
C LEU A 182 -11.17 -9.59 -7.12
N THR A 183 -11.84 -8.44 -7.27
CA THR A 183 -11.43 -7.17 -6.66
C THR A 183 -11.23 -7.32 -5.15
N PRO A 184 -10.07 -6.93 -4.59
CA PRO A 184 -9.86 -6.98 -3.16
C PRO A 184 -10.87 -6.11 -2.39
N ARG A 185 -11.41 -6.64 -1.29
CA ARG A 185 -12.44 -5.98 -0.46
C ARG A 185 -12.09 -4.56 -0.01
N HIS A 186 -10.82 -4.29 0.31
CA HIS A 186 -10.40 -2.96 0.74
C HIS A 186 -10.49 -1.93 -0.40
N VAL A 187 -10.21 -2.34 -1.65
CA VAL A 187 -10.37 -1.48 -2.83
C VAL A 187 -11.85 -1.14 -3.05
N GLU A 188 -12.73 -2.14 -2.97
CA GLU A 188 -14.19 -1.95 -3.08
C GLU A 188 -14.77 -0.98 -2.03
N ARG A 189 -14.06 -0.80 -0.91
CA ARG A 189 -14.48 0.00 0.24
C ARG A 189 -13.69 1.29 0.42
N GLY A 190 -12.71 1.57 -0.44
CA GLY A 190 -11.82 2.73 -0.28
C GLY A 190 -10.99 2.70 1.01
N MET A 191 -10.62 1.51 1.47
CA MET A 191 -9.85 1.26 2.70
C MET A 191 -8.40 0.92 2.36
N ASN A 192 -7.49 1.10 3.33
CA ASN A 192 -6.13 0.60 3.23
C ASN A 192 -6.10 -0.92 3.43
N ALA A 193 -5.17 -1.59 2.74
CA ALA A 193 -4.97 -3.02 2.90
C ALA A 193 -4.63 -3.38 4.36
N THR A 194 -5.27 -4.43 4.87
CA THR A 194 -5.01 -4.98 6.20
C THR A 194 -3.61 -5.60 6.26
N MET A 195 -2.80 -5.24 7.25
CA MET A 195 -1.44 -5.76 7.38
C MET A 195 -1.09 -6.23 8.80
N TYR A 196 -0.38 -7.35 8.88
CA TYR A 196 0.04 -7.98 10.13
C TYR A 196 1.54 -8.20 10.22
N ARG A 197 2.07 -8.02 11.44
CA ARG A 197 3.38 -8.55 11.81
C ARG A 197 3.22 -10.04 12.12
N THR A 198 4.01 -10.89 11.48
CA THR A 198 3.97 -12.34 11.72
C THR A 198 5.01 -12.79 12.74
N ASN A 199 4.98 -14.07 13.09
CA ASN A 199 6.04 -14.78 13.81
C ASN A 199 7.13 -15.38 12.89
N ILE A 200 7.01 -15.25 11.56
CA ILE A 200 7.96 -15.82 10.60
C ILE A 200 9.22 -14.95 10.55
N PRO A 201 10.39 -15.45 10.97
CA PRO A 201 11.61 -14.66 10.97
C PRO A 201 12.10 -14.36 9.56
N LEU A 202 12.63 -13.16 9.35
CA LEU A 202 13.42 -12.87 8.15
C LEU A 202 14.76 -13.59 8.22
N CYS A 203 15.28 -13.99 7.06
CA CYS A 203 16.69 -14.32 6.92
C CYS A 203 17.53 -13.05 7.18
N PRO A 204 18.31 -13.00 8.27
CA PRO A 204 18.99 -11.77 8.67
C PRO A 204 20.13 -11.40 7.72
N ALA A 205 20.44 -10.11 7.62
CA ALA A 205 21.56 -9.59 6.85
C ALA A 205 22.20 -8.40 7.57
N GLY A 206 23.48 -8.53 7.93
CA GLY A 206 24.24 -7.46 8.58
C GLY A 206 23.56 -6.89 9.82
N VAL A 207 23.27 -5.59 9.84
CA VAL A 207 22.56 -4.91 10.94
C VAL A 207 21.09 -5.32 11.07
N PHE A 208 20.46 -5.81 9.99
CA PHE A 208 19.05 -6.23 9.98
C PHE A 208 18.90 -7.64 10.54
N ARG A 209 18.59 -7.73 11.84
CA ARG A 209 18.34 -8.99 12.56
C ARG A 209 17.17 -8.84 13.51
N ASN A 210 16.55 -9.96 13.90
CA ASN A 210 15.43 -10.02 14.84
C ASN A 210 14.19 -9.27 14.34
N SER A 211 13.88 -9.43 13.05
CA SER A 211 12.67 -8.93 12.41
C SER A 211 11.91 -10.08 11.76
N THR A 212 10.63 -9.89 11.53
CA THR A 212 9.74 -10.90 10.93
C THR A 212 9.13 -10.40 9.63
N TYR A 213 8.51 -11.31 8.88
CA TYR A 213 7.68 -10.97 7.74
C TYR A 213 6.52 -10.06 8.20
N VAL A 214 6.21 -9.06 7.38
CA VAL A 214 4.93 -8.38 7.42
C VAL A 214 4.11 -8.91 6.24
N VAL A 215 2.85 -9.26 6.52
CA VAL A 215 1.92 -9.76 5.51
C VAL A 215 0.78 -8.79 5.31
N SER A 216 0.31 -8.68 4.07
CA SER A 216 -1.00 -8.07 3.78
C SER A 216 -2.05 -9.17 3.65
N MET A 217 -3.29 -8.89 4.04
CA MET A 217 -4.38 -9.85 4.02
C MET A 217 -5.57 -9.34 3.21
N ARG A 218 -6.16 -10.21 2.40
CA ARG A 218 -7.39 -9.96 1.65
C ARG A 218 -8.33 -11.15 1.84
N PRO A 219 -9.63 -10.93 2.12
CA PRO A 219 -10.61 -12.01 2.16
C PRO A 219 -10.96 -12.46 0.73
N TYR A 220 -10.99 -13.77 0.51
CA TYR A 220 -11.44 -14.41 -0.72
C TYR A 220 -12.24 -15.66 -0.40
N LYS A 221 -13.15 -16.06 -1.27
CA LYS A 221 -13.85 -17.35 -1.13
C LYS A 221 -12.87 -18.50 -1.29
N GLU A 222 -13.06 -19.58 -0.53
CA GLU A 222 -12.15 -20.74 -0.58
C GLU A 222 -12.02 -21.30 -2.01
N LYS A 223 -13.13 -21.36 -2.78
CA LYS A 223 -13.11 -21.79 -4.19
C LYS A 223 -12.33 -20.89 -5.15
N ASP A 224 -12.15 -19.61 -4.82
CA ASP A 224 -11.49 -18.63 -5.71
C ASP A 224 -9.96 -18.61 -5.53
N ILE A 225 -9.43 -19.29 -4.50
CA ILE A 225 -8.00 -19.21 -4.13
C ILE A 225 -7.09 -19.66 -5.27
N GLU A 226 -7.40 -20.75 -5.97
CA GLU A 226 -6.58 -21.20 -7.10
C GLU A 226 -6.53 -20.15 -8.23
N ALA A 227 -7.65 -19.48 -8.52
CA ALA A 227 -7.69 -18.40 -9.49
C ALA A 227 -6.84 -17.20 -9.03
N VAL A 228 -7.00 -16.79 -7.77
CA VAL A 228 -6.19 -15.73 -7.15
C VAL A 228 -4.70 -16.03 -7.25
N ARG A 229 -4.28 -17.26 -6.92
CA ARG A 229 -2.88 -17.70 -7.03
C ARG A 229 -2.37 -17.66 -8.46
N ASN A 230 -3.15 -18.18 -9.41
CA ASN A 230 -2.75 -18.21 -10.82
C ASN A 230 -2.59 -16.81 -11.43
N ILE A 231 -3.43 -15.85 -11.04
CA ILE A 231 -3.30 -14.45 -11.47
C ILE A 231 -2.05 -13.82 -10.83
N THR A 232 -1.93 -13.94 -9.50
CA THR A 232 -0.90 -13.22 -8.74
C THR A 232 0.51 -13.78 -8.89
N ARG A 233 0.70 -15.08 -9.21
CA ARG A 233 2.03 -15.69 -9.35
C ARG A 233 2.91 -15.08 -10.43
N ALA A 234 2.31 -14.47 -11.46
CA ALA A 234 3.05 -13.81 -12.52
C ALA A 234 3.81 -12.57 -12.02
N PHE A 235 3.37 -11.98 -10.89
CA PHE A 235 3.85 -10.73 -10.32
C PHE A 235 4.97 -10.92 -9.29
N GLY A 236 5.92 -11.83 -9.58
CA GLY A 236 6.97 -12.20 -8.63
C GLY A 236 7.86 -11.04 -8.15
N MET A 237 7.95 -9.95 -8.91
CA MET A 237 8.69 -8.73 -8.53
C MET A 237 7.86 -7.72 -7.72
N THR A 238 6.60 -8.04 -7.43
CA THR A 238 5.66 -7.24 -6.65
C THR A 238 4.90 -8.14 -5.66
N HIS A 239 5.66 -9.03 -4.99
CA HIS A 239 5.25 -10.03 -4.00
C HIS A 239 4.74 -11.38 -4.51
N GLY A 240 4.13 -11.44 -5.70
CA GLY A 240 3.72 -12.71 -6.33
C GLY A 240 2.49 -13.35 -5.69
N GLU A 241 2.45 -14.68 -5.66
CA GLU A 241 1.31 -15.44 -5.14
C GLU A 241 1.20 -15.38 -3.61
N PRO A 242 0.02 -15.67 -3.02
CA PRO A 242 -0.15 -15.80 -1.58
C PRO A 242 0.92 -16.69 -0.93
N ILE A 243 1.42 -16.27 0.22
CA ILE A 243 2.38 -17.06 1.00
C ILE A 243 1.68 -18.08 1.92
N ASP A 244 0.43 -17.80 2.30
CA ASP A 244 -0.42 -18.69 3.09
C ASP A 244 -1.89 -18.22 3.00
N TRP A 245 -2.83 -19.09 3.36
CA TRP A 245 -4.27 -18.79 3.35
C TRP A 245 -5.08 -19.73 4.23
N GLY A 246 -6.33 -19.37 4.45
CA GLY A 246 -7.22 -20.10 5.32
C GLY A 246 -7.02 -19.70 6.78
N TRP A 247 -7.91 -20.19 7.62
CA TRP A 247 -7.92 -19.81 9.02
C TRP A 247 -6.79 -20.47 9.82
N ASP A 248 -6.35 -21.66 9.42
CA ASP A 248 -5.15 -22.28 10.01
C ASP A 248 -3.89 -21.45 9.71
N ALA A 249 -3.88 -20.65 8.63
CA ALA A 249 -2.77 -19.73 8.34
C ALA A 249 -2.67 -18.60 9.36
N VAL A 250 -3.80 -18.17 9.94
CA VAL A 250 -3.82 -17.14 11.00
C VAL A 250 -2.93 -17.58 12.17
N ASP A 251 -3.08 -18.84 12.59
CA ASP A 251 -2.27 -19.44 13.64
C ASP A 251 -0.81 -19.67 13.21
N ARG A 252 -0.59 -20.22 12.00
CA ARG A 252 0.77 -20.43 11.48
C ARG A 252 1.59 -19.14 11.38
N LEU A 253 0.94 -18.03 11.01
CA LEU A 253 1.53 -16.70 10.92
C LEU A 253 1.62 -15.98 12.28
N GLY A 254 1.06 -16.57 13.34
CA GLY A 254 1.09 -16.01 14.69
C GLY A 254 0.19 -14.79 14.90
N ILE A 255 -0.86 -14.65 14.08
CA ILE A 255 -1.84 -13.55 14.19
C ILE A 255 -2.85 -13.94 15.28
N ARG A 256 -2.84 -13.23 16.40
CA ARG A 256 -3.69 -13.58 17.56
C ARG A 256 -5.17 -13.21 17.40
N ASP A 257 -5.41 -12.06 16.78
CA ASP A 257 -6.74 -11.53 16.53
C ASP A 257 -6.71 -10.85 15.17
N ILE A 258 -7.47 -11.40 14.22
CA ILE A 258 -7.55 -10.91 12.85
C ILE A 258 -8.28 -9.56 12.76
N ASP A 259 -9.02 -9.14 13.79
CA ASP A 259 -9.65 -7.82 13.80
C ASP A 259 -8.74 -6.74 14.44
N VAL A 260 -7.54 -7.12 14.92
CA VAL A 260 -6.53 -6.22 15.52
C VAL A 260 -5.30 -6.14 14.61
N VAL A 261 -5.29 -5.10 13.78
CA VAL A 261 -4.27 -4.88 12.75
C VAL A 261 -3.12 -4.01 13.27
N GLN A 262 -1.92 -4.22 12.73
CA GLN A 262 -0.77 -3.35 13.05
C GLN A 262 -0.66 -2.16 12.09
N TRP A 263 -1.06 -2.34 10.83
CA TRP A 263 -1.09 -1.28 9.83
C TRP A 263 -2.30 -1.44 8.90
N GLY A 264 -2.78 -0.32 8.36
CA GLY A 264 -3.96 -0.27 7.50
C GLY A 264 -5.27 -0.39 8.28
N ASP A 265 -6.34 -0.72 7.57
CA ASP A 265 -7.68 -0.86 8.16
C ASP A 265 -7.99 -2.31 8.53
N GLY A 266 -8.90 -2.49 9.49
CA GLY A 266 -9.39 -3.80 9.90
C GLY A 266 -10.17 -4.50 8.79
N PRO A 267 -10.07 -5.83 8.66
CA PRO A 267 -10.77 -6.56 7.61
C PRO A 267 -12.27 -6.64 7.88
N VAL A 268 -13.05 -6.58 6.80
CA VAL A 268 -14.51 -6.62 6.85
C VAL A 268 -15.10 -7.65 5.89
N THR A 269 -16.25 -8.21 6.25
CA THR A 269 -17.09 -9.04 5.37
C THR A 269 -17.77 -8.20 4.29
N VAL A 270 -18.47 -8.87 3.35
CA VAL A 270 -19.27 -8.21 2.30
C VAL A 270 -20.29 -7.24 2.92
N ASP A 271 -20.95 -7.63 4.00
CA ASP A 271 -21.94 -6.81 4.71
C ASP A 271 -21.33 -5.80 5.70
N GLY A 272 -20.01 -5.63 5.70
CA GLY A 272 -19.30 -4.60 6.48
C GLY A 272 -19.10 -4.95 7.95
N LYS A 273 -19.35 -6.18 8.37
CA LYS A 273 -19.04 -6.65 9.73
C LYS A 273 -17.55 -6.94 9.86
N LYS A 274 -17.06 -6.93 11.10
CA LYS A 274 -15.70 -7.38 11.41
C LYS A 274 -15.50 -8.83 10.98
N PHE A 275 -14.44 -9.08 10.22
CA PHE A 275 -14.21 -10.36 9.56
C PHE A 275 -14.02 -11.52 10.54
N GLY A 276 -13.21 -11.34 11.59
CA GLY A 276 -12.99 -12.37 12.61
C GLY A 276 -14.25 -12.73 13.40
N LYS A 277 -14.98 -11.70 13.84
CA LYS A 277 -16.27 -11.88 14.55
C LYS A 277 -17.33 -12.60 13.73
N ALA A 278 -17.38 -12.35 12.42
CA ALA A 278 -18.35 -13.00 11.54
C ALA A 278 -18.12 -14.52 11.48
N ARG A 279 -16.87 -14.97 11.40
CA ARG A 279 -16.53 -16.40 11.48
C ARG A 279 -16.90 -17.03 12.82
N ALA A 280 -16.59 -16.36 13.93
CA ALA A 280 -16.94 -16.88 15.25
C ALA A 280 -18.45 -17.13 15.38
N GLY A 281 -19.28 -16.27 14.78
CA GLY A 281 -20.72 -16.50 14.66
C GLY A 281 -21.06 -17.71 13.79
N ALA A 282 -20.52 -17.79 12.57
CA ALA A 282 -20.79 -18.90 11.64
C ALA A 282 -20.40 -20.28 12.20
N MET A 283 -19.29 -20.37 12.96
CA MET A 283 -18.87 -21.60 13.63
C MET A 283 -19.80 -22.04 14.78
N LEU A 284 -20.41 -21.08 15.49
CA LEU A 284 -21.40 -21.38 16.54
C LEU A 284 -22.71 -21.89 15.95
N ASP A 285 -23.06 -21.43 14.75
CA ASP A 285 -24.29 -21.80 14.04
C ASP A 285 -24.19 -23.17 13.33
N GLY A 286 -23.03 -23.85 13.42
CA GLY A 286 -22.84 -25.21 12.89
C GLY A 286 -22.78 -25.30 11.36
N ALA A 287 -22.55 -24.19 10.67
CA ALA A 287 -22.28 -24.19 9.24
C ALA A 287 -20.93 -24.92 9.01
N GLY A 288 -20.97 -26.06 8.31
CA GLY A 288 -19.78 -26.80 7.91
C GLY A 288 -18.91 -25.99 6.94
N LYS A 289 -17.72 -26.53 6.61
CA LYS A 289 -16.82 -25.98 5.60
C LYS A 289 -17.59 -25.81 4.28
N ASP A 290 -17.87 -24.57 3.92
CA ASP A 290 -18.56 -24.19 2.68
C ASP A 290 -17.51 -23.59 1.75
N ASP A 291 -17.41 -24.08 0.52
CA ASP A 291 -16.47 -23.54 -0.48
C ASP A 291 -16.80 -22.09 -0.87
N ASP A 292 -18.00 -21.60 -0.51
CA ASP A 292 -18.41 -20.20 -0.60
C ASP A 292 -18.01 -19.33 0.62
N GLU A 293 -17.40 -19.91 1.67
CA GLU A 293 -16.87 -19.17 2.84
C GLU A 293 -15.70 -18.28 2.43
N GLU A 294 -15.71 -17.01 2.86
CA GLU A 294 -14.55 -16.14 2.76
C GLU A 294 -13.50 -16.52 3.81
N VAL A 295 -12.29 -16.78 3.35
CA VAL A 295 -11.13 -17.08 4.19
C VAL A 295 -10.04 -16.02 4.02
N PRO A 296 -9.16 -15.81 5.02
CA PRO A 296 -8.08 -14.85 4.88
C PRO A 296 -6.98 -15.41 3.97
N VAL A 297 -6.50 -14.59 3.03
CA VAL A 297 -5.41 -14.92 2.12
C VAL A 297 -4.28 -13.91 2.33
N PHE A 298 -3.04 -14.37 2.49
CA PHE A 298 -1.91 -13.56 2.93
C PHE A 298 -0.82 -13.46 1.88
N TRP A 299 -0.30 -12.24 1.66
CA TRP A 299 0.84 -11.96 0.78
C TRP A 299 1.99 -11.34 1.55
N GLY A 300 3.22 -11.51 1.05
CA GLY A 300 4.34 -10.64 1.45
C GLY A 300 3.98 -9.16 1.26
N CYS A 301 4.50 -8.30 2.13
CA CYS A 301 4.20 -6.88 2.10
C CYS A 301 5.47 -6.03 2.14
N GLY A 302 5.52 -4.98 1.32
CA GLY A 302 6.60 -3.98 1.26
C GLY A 302 6.75 -3.09 2.50
N VAL A 303 5.96 -3.33 3.55
CA VAL A 303 6.17 -2.81 4.91
C VAL A 303 7.21 -3.67 5.68
N THR A 304 7.50 -4.89 5.24
CA THR A 304 8.54 -5.76 5.85
C THR A 304 9.92 -5.09 5.95
N PRO A 305 10.43 -4.42 4.90
CA PRO A 305 11.65 -3.63 5.00
C PRO A 305 11.58 -2.48 6.02
N GLN A 306 10.42 -1.80 6.14
CA GLN A 306 10.23 -0.76 7.16
C GLN A 306 10.30 -1.36 8.57
N GLU A 307 9.63 -2.50 8.80
CA GLU A 307 9.73 -3.23 10.07
C GLU A 307 11.17 -3.65 10.37
N ALA A 308 11.92 -4.13 9.37
CA ALA A 308 13.31 -4.52 9.55
C ALA A 308 14.20 -3.33 9.95
N VAL A 309 13.98 -2.15 9.34
CA VAL A 309 14.63 -0.89 9.71
C VAL A 309 14.27 -0.48 11.14
N MET A 310 12.98 -0.48 11.49
CA MET A 310 12.53 -0.11 12.83
C MET A 310 13.11 -1.04 13.90
N ARG A 311 13.18 -2.35 13.62
CA ARG A 311 13.78 -3.37 14.49
C ARG A 311 15.29 -3.26 14.57
N ALA A 312 15.96 -2.78 13.52
CA ALA A 312 17.40 -2.52 13.58
C ALA A 312 17.72 -1.50 14.68
N GLY A 313 16.85 -0.49 14.87
CA GLY A 313 16.93 0.41 16.01
C GLY A 313 18.24 1.19 16.03
N ASP A 314 18.89 1.22 17.18
CA ASP A 314 20.19 1.87 17.39
C ASP A 314 21.35 1.26 16.58
N ARG A 315 21.14 0.13 15.91
CA ARG A 315 22.15 -0.44 14.97
C ARG A 315 22.28 0.38 13.69
N ILE A 316 21.29 1.21 13.38
CA ILE A 316 21.32 2.17 12.27
C ILE A 316 21.55 3.56 12.85
N GLU A 317 22.76 4.05 12.71
CA GLU A 317 23.13 5.43 13.01
C GLU A 317 22.81 6.34 11.83
N GLY A 318 22.07 7.41 12.07
CA GLY A 318 21.72 8.40 11.04
C GLY A 318 20.22 8.52 10.82
N THR A 319 19.85 9.19 9.74
CA THR A 319 18.46 9.37 9.31
C THR A 319 18.05 8.21 8.40
N VAL A 320 16.87 7.64 8.65
CA VAL A 320 16.22 6.72 7.71
C VAL A 320 14.93 7.35 7.23
N ILE A 321 14.63 7.23 5.94
CA ILE A 321 13.43 7.81 5.35
C ILE A 321 12.63 6.70 4.69
N GLY A 322 11.32 6.69 4.90
CA GLY A 322 10.41 5.80 4.20
C GLY A 322 9.25 6.59 3.62
N HIS A 323 8.54 6.02 2.65
CA HIS A 323 7.24 6.54 2.28
C HIS A 323 6.22 6.32 3.42
N MET A 324 5.21 7.19 3.54
CA MET A 324 4.08 6.93 4.43
C MET A 324 3.20 5.84 3.81
N PRO A 325 2.77 4.80 4.55
CA PRO A 325 1.91 3.75 4.00
C PRO A 325 0.71 4.33 3.23
N GLY A 326 0.43 3.74 2.06
CA GLY A 326 -0.60 4.22 1.14
C GLY A 326 -0.15 5.35 0.21
N HIS A 327 1.04 5.93 0.37
CA HIS A 327 1.57 7.02 -0.45
C HIS A 327 2.87 6.57 -1.13
N MET A 328 2.75 5.83 -2.23
CA MET A 328 3.89 5.19 -2.90
C MET A 328 4.45 6.07 -4.02
N LEU A 329 5.65 5.73 -4.50
CA LEU A 329 6.20 6.29 -5.73
C LEU A 329 5.59 5.59 -6.95
N LEU A 330 5.25 6.32 -8.01
CA LEU A 330 4.80 5.72 -9.27
C LEU A 330 5.91 5.77 -10.31
N LEU A 331 6.28 4.59 -10.81
CA LEU A 331 7.22 4.42 -11.92
C LEU A 331 6.51 4.61 -13.25
N ASP A 332 7.26 4.83 -14.33
CA ASP A 332 6.70 4.82 -15.70
C ASP A 332 6.72 3.41 -16.33
N VAL A 333 7.19 2.43 -15.56
CA VAL A 333 7.17 1.01 -15.93
C VAL A 333 5.76 0.45 -15.75
N ARG A 334 5.27 -0.25 -16.77
CA ARG A 334 3.99 -0.97 -16.73
C ARG A 334 4.12 -2.28 -15.98
N ASP A 335 3.11 -2.63 -15.19
CA ASP A 335 3.02 -3.90 -14.44
C ASP A 335 3.14 -5.13 -15.36
N GLU A 336 2.62 -5.05 -16.58
CA GLU A 336 2.75 -6.07 -17.64
C GLU A 336 4.20 -6.49 -17.89
N LYS A 337 5.17 -5.57 -17.84
CA LYS A 337 6.59 -5.87 -18.03
C LYS A 337 7.18 -6.73 -16.91
N THR A 338 6.52 -6.77 -15.75
CA THR A 338 6.93 -7.62 -14.61
C THR A 338 6.25 -8.98 -14.59
N ARG A 339 5.27 -9.22 -15.48
CA ARG A 339 4.61 -10.51 -15.62
C ARG A 339 5.61 -11.49 -16.22
N LYS A 340 5.94 -12.56 -15.48
CA LYS A 340 6.67 -13.69 -16.09
C LYS A 340 5.81 -14.23 -17.24
N GLN A 341 6.35 -14.20 -18.45
CA GLN A 341 5.77 -14.96 -19.56
C GLN A 341 5.90 -16.44 -19.22
N THR A 342 4.77 -17.11 -19.01
CA THR A 342 4.67 -18.55 -18.75
C THR A 342 5.00 -19.37 -19.97
#